data_AF-A0AAD8FLC5-F1
#
_entry.id   AF-A0AAD8FLC5-F1
#
_cell.length_a   1.000
_cell.length_b   1.000
_cell.length_c   1.000
_cell.angle_alpha   90.00
_cell.angle_beta   90.00
_cell.angle_gamma   90.00
#
_symmetry.space_group_name_H-M   'P 1'
#
loop_
_entity.id
_entity.type
_entity.pdbx_description
1 polymer ?
#
loop_
_entity_poly.entity_id
_entity_poly.type
_entity_poly.pdbx_seq_one_letter_code
_entity_poly.pdbx_strand_id
1 'polypeptide(L)' 'MSSHLLTVKTLDKLQMLQDNYKSIKQIWIGLNDIEVENVFRWEDDNSVCDTTCRPMVFESG' A
#
# COMPACT_ATOMS: atom_id res chain seq x y z
N MET A 1 -15.46 11.12 11.05
CA MET A 1 -14.89 9.91 10.42
C MET A 1 -13.38 9.99 10.56
N SER A 2 -12.76 9.07 11.29
CA SER A 2 -11.30 8.93 11.26
C SER A 2 -10.96 8.14 9.99
N SER A 3 -10.22 8.74 9.06
CA SER A 3 -9.81 8.08 7.81
C SER A 3 -8.30 7.94 7.81
N HIS A 4 -7.82 6.72 7.57
CA HIS A 4 -6.42 6.39 7.33
C HIS A 4 -6.18 6.19 5.84
N LEU A 5 -4.92 6.35 5.41
CA LEU A 5 -4.56 6.00 4.04
C LEU A 5 -4.70 4.48 3.82
N LEU A 6 -4.93 4.08 2.58
CA LEU A 6 -5.32 2.70 2.28
C LEU A 6 -4.16 1.72 2.42
N THR A 7 -4.40 0.62 3.13
CA THR A 7 -3.45 -0.49 3.26
C THR A 7 -3.72 -1.61 2.27
N VAL A 8 -2.70 -1.94 1.46
CA VAL A 8 -2.76 -2.91 0.36
C VAL A 8 -1.80 -4.07 0.64
N LYS A 9 -2.29 -5.06 1.41
CA LYS A 9 -1.51 -6.24 1.82
C LYS A 9 -1.89 -7.53 1.07
N THR A 10 -2.94 -7.50 0.24
CA THR A 10 -3.44 -8.68 -0.47
C THR A 10 -3.71 -8.36 -1.94
N LEU A 11 -3.59 -9.38 -2.79
CA LEU A 11 -3.95 -9.29 -4.21
C LEU A 11 -5.41 -8.86 -4.39
N ASP A 12 -6.33 -9.36 -3.57
CA ASP A 12 -7.74 -8.98 -3.65
C ASP A 12 -7.94 -7.48 -3.40
N LYS A 13 -7.24 -6.89 -2.41
CA LYS A 13 -7.31 -5.45 -2.15
C LYS A 13 -6.70 -4.63 -3.29
N LEU A 14 -5.60 -5.12 -3.86
CA LEU A 14 -4.98 -4.49 -5.03
C LEU A 14 -5.92 -4.54 -6.24
N GLN A 15 -6.54 -5.69 -6.50
CA GLN A 15 -7.51 -5.91 -7.57
C GLN A 15 -8.73 -5.02 -7.37
N MET A 16 -9.29 -4.93 -6.15
CA MET A 16 -10.38 -4.02 -5.83
C MET A 16 -10.01 -2.55 -6.07
N LEU A 17 -8.79 -2.13 -5.74
CA LEU A 17 -8.29 -0.79 -6.03
C LEU A 17 -8.27 -0.52 -7.53
N GLN A 18 -7.65 -1.43 -8.28
CA GLN A 18 -7.56 -1.34 -9.74
C GLN A 18 -8.95 -1.31 -10.36
N ASP A 19 -9.88 -2.15 -9.89
CA ASP A 19 -11.21 -2.27 -10.46
C ASP A 19 -12.12 -1.08 -10.16
N ASN A 20 -12.08 -0.56 -8.93
CA ASN A 20 -12.92 0.56 -8.52
C ASN A 20 -12.39 1.92 -8.99
N TYR A 21 -11.08 2.02 -9.28
CA TYR A 21 -10.44 3.29 -9.60
C TYR A 21 -9.66 3.28 -10.93
N LYS A 22 -10.11 2.48 -11.92
CA LYS A 22 -9.47 2.35 -13.25
C LYS A 22 -9.15 3.67 -13.95
N SER A 23 -9.96 4.71 -13.73
CA SER A 23 -9.77 6.03 -14.35
C SER A 23 -8.78 6.93 -13.59
N ILE A 24 -8.41 6.56 -12.36
CA ILE A 24 -7.46 7.31 -11.54
C ILE A 24 -6.05 6.80 -11.85
N LYS A 25 -5.22 7.71 -12.37
CA LYS A 25 -3.86 7.37 -12.80
C LYS A 25 -2.88 7.16 -11.64
N GLN A 26 -3.12 7.78 -10.49
CA GLN A 26 -2.23 7.77 -9.33
C GLN A 26 -3.06 7.86 -8.04
N ILE A 27 -2.81 6.94 -7.09
CA ILE A 27 -3.51 6.88 -5.80
C ILE A 27 -2.44 6.79 -4.71
N TRP A 28 -2.58 7.61 -3.68
CA TRP A 28 -1.76 7.51 -2.47
C TRP A 28 -2.26 6.37 -1.59
N ILE A 29 -1.34 5.52 -1.15
CA ILE A 29 -1.57 4.44 -0.19
C ILE A 29 -0.85 4.74 1.12
N GLY A 30 -1.15 3.98 2.18
CA GLY A 30 -0.60 4.19 3.52
C GLY A 30 0.83 3.69 3.72
N LEU A 31 1.53 3.23 2.69
CA LEU A 31 2.90 2.74 2.79
C LEU A 31 3.89 3.90 2.75
N ASN A 32 4.74 4.00 3.77
CA ASN A 32 5.75 5.06 3.88
C ASN A 32 6.98 4.60 4.68
N ASP A 33 8.10 5.30 4.57
CA ASP A 33 9.35 5.06 5.31
C ASP A 33 9.76 6.30 6.13
N ILE A 34 8.78 7.10 6.58
CA ILE A 34 9.01 8.38 7.27
C ILE A 34 9.76 8.19 8.60
N GLU A 35 9.46 7.12 9.34
CA GLU A 35 10.08 6.86 10.64
C GLU A 35 11.54 6.44 10.51
N VAL A 36 11.83 5.54 9.57
CA VAL A 36 13.16 4.99 9.32
C VAL A 36 13.32 4.79 7.83
N GLU A 37 14.26 5.52 7.24
CA GLU A 37 14.58 5.45 5.82
C GLU A 37 14.86 4.00 5.39
N ASN A 38 14.30 3.60 4.23
CA ASN A 38 14.35 2.23 3.70
C ASN A 38 13.56 1.16 4.49
N VAL A 39 12.87 1.52 5.57
CA VAL A 39 11.97 0.62 6.30
C VAL A 39 10.53 1.05 6.06
N PHE A 40 9.92 0.44 5.04
CA PHE A 40 8.54 0.74 4.65
C PHE A 40 7.55 0.13 5.64
N ARG A 41 6.64 0.95 6.15
CA ARG A 41 5.59 0.61 7.12
C ARG A 41 4.24 1.10 6.65
N TRP A 42 3.20 0.38 7.04
CA TRP A 42 1.81 0.79 6.82
C TRP A 42 1.34 1.71 7.94
N GLU A 43 0.76 2.86 7.59
CA GLU A 43 0.25 3.84 8.55
C GLU A 43 -0.91 3.31 9.41
N ASP A 44 -1.64 2.29 8.95
CA ASP A 44 -2.80 1.75 9.66
C ASP A 44 -2.44 0.95 10.93
N ASP A 45 -1.46 0.04 10.84
CA ASP A 45 -1.11 -0.89 11.93
C ASP A 45 0.38 -0.95 12.26
N ASN A 46 1.18 -0.08 11.63
CA ASN A 46 2.63 0.00 11.77
C ASN A 46 3.40 -1.27 11.37
N SER A 47 2.76 -2.19 10.64
CA SER A 47 3.42 -3.40 10.13
C SER A 47 4.45 -3.06 9.05
N VAL A 48 5.57 -3.79 9.06
CA VAL A 48 6.65 -3.64 8.07
C VAL A 48 6.26 -4.37 6.79
N CYS A 49 6.43 -3.70 5.65
CA CYS A 49 6.36 -4.34 4.34
C CYS A 49 7.66 -5.12 4.10
N ASP A 50 7.60 -6.43 4.32
CA ASP A 50 8.72 -7.34 4.17
C ASP A 50 8.82 -7.93 2.74
N THR A 51 9.53 -9.04 2.58
CA THR A 51 9.73 -9.75 1.30
C THR A 51 8.43 -10.23 0.65
N THR A 52 7.35 -10.38 1.40
CA THR A 52 6.05 -10.83 0.85
C THR A 52 5.28 -9.67 0.24
N CYS A 53 5.31 -8.52 0.92
CA CYS A 53 4.61 -7.31 0.50
C CYS A 53 5.36 -6.57 -0.64
N ARG A 54 6.70 -6.58 -0.61
CA ARG A 54 7.55 -5.86 -1.55
C ARG A 54 7.23 -6.13 -3.04
N PRO A 55 7.16 -7.39 -3.53
CA PRO A 55 6.87 -7.63 -4.94
C PRO A 55 5.45 -7.22 -5.34
N MET A 56 4.48 -7.26 -4.42
CA MET A 56 3.10 -6.83 -4.71
C MET A 56 3.00 -5.32 -4.96
N VAL A 57 3.75 -4.53 -4.19
CA VAL A 57 3.67 -3.07 -4.21
C VAL A 57 4.67 -2.43 -5.18
N PHE A 58 5.89 -2.96 -5.27
CA PHE A 58 6.98 -2.32 -6.03
C PHE A 58 7.32 -3.02 -7.35
N GLU A 59 6.95 -4.29 -7.52
CA GLU A 59 7.34 -5.10 -8.69
C GLU A 59 6.14 -5.57 -9.52
N SER A 60 4.95 -5.00 -9.29
CA SER A 60 3.79 -5.19 -10.17
C SER A 60 3.96 -4.40 -11.47
N GLY A 61 4.89 -4.86 -12.31
CA GLY A 61 5.06 -4.47 -13.72
C GLY A 61 4.42 -5.48 -14.67
#